data_AF-A0ABD6EPM5-F1
#
_entry.id   AF-A0ABD6EPM5-F1
#
_cell.length_a   1.000
_cell.length_b   1.000
_cell.length_c   1.000
_cell.angle_alpha   90.00
_cell.angle_beta   90.00
_cell.angle_gamma   90.00
#
_symmetry.space_group_name_H-M   'P 1'
#
loop_
_entity.id
_entity.type
_entity.pdbx_description
1 polymer ?
#
loop_
_entity_poly.entity_id
_entity_poly.type
_entity_poly.pdbx_seq_one_letter_code
_entity_poly.pdbx_strand_id
1 'polypeptide(L)'
;MDNMLTGLKGAVAYLDDVIVVGRTKQEHIASLDAVFRRIKELGFHVKLEKCNFFMPCVKYFGFIIDADGRRADPKKIEAIQKLPAPTDVSTLRSFLGLISYYGSFVKEMRDLRAPLDQLLRKDAHWSWT
;
A
#
# COMPACT_ATOMS: atom_id res chain seq x y z
N MET A 1 14.72 -1.11 -7.54
CA MET A 1 13.76 -2.06 -6.95
C MET A 1 14.57 -3.16 -6.31
N ASP A 2 14.22 -3.56 -5.10
CA ASP A 2 14.97 -4.54 -4.33
C ASP A 2 14.95 -5.89 -5.06
N ASN A 3 16.13 -6.35 -5.49
CA ASN A 3 16.26 -7.54 -6.35
C ASN A 3 16.27 -8.85 -5.56
N MET A 4 16.15 -8.76 -4.23
CA MET A 4 16.28 -9.86 -3.28
C MET A 4 15.44 -11.08 -3.66
N LEU A 5 14.14 -10.86 -3.96
CA LEU A 5 13.18 -11.94 -4.27
C LEU A 5 12.83 -12.03 -5.76
N THR A 6 13.55 -11.32 -6.63
CA THR A 6 13.30 -11.35 -8.08
C THR A 6 13.37 -12.79 -8.59
N GLY A 7 12.38 -13.16 -9.40
CA GLY A 7 12.25 -14.49 -10.01
C GLY A 7 11.54 -15.53 -9.14
N LEU A 8 11.25 -15.25 -7.87
CA LEU A 8 10.48 -16.17 -7.02
C LEU A 8 8.97 -16.02 -7.29
N LYS A 9 8.30 -17.14 -7.56
CA LYS A 9 6.84 -17.17 -7.73
C LYS A 9 6.14 -17.04 -6.37
N GLY A 10 5.11 -16.20 -6.31
CA GLY A 10 4.30 -16.04 -5.10
C GLY A 10 5.01 -15.28 -3.98
N ALA A 11 6.04 -14.49 -4.28
CA ALA A 11 6.72 -13.65 -3.30
C ALA A 11 6.97 -12.26 -3.88
N VAL A 12 6.74 -11.24 -3.06
CA VAL A 12 7.02 -9.84 -3.40
C VAL A 12 7.69 -9.21 -2.18
N ALA A 13 8.77 -8.47 -2.42
CA ALA A 13 9.43 -7.64 -1.42
C ALA A 13 9.24 -6.16 -1.77
N TYR A 14 9.06 -5.34 -0.75
CA TYR A 14 9.15 -3.90 -0.86
C TYR A 14 9.92 -3.38 0.34
N LEU A 15 11.15 -2.92 0.09
CA LEU A 15 12.12 -2.64 1.15
C LEU A 15 12.26 -3.88 2.06
N ASP A 16 12.13 -3.69 3.38
CA ASP A 16 12.30 -4.75 4.37
C ASP A 16 11.06 -5.68 4.52
N ASP A 17 9.92 -5.32 3.93
CA ASP A 17 8.66 -6.04 4.10
C ASP A 17 8.40 -7.02 2.95
N VAL A 18 8.27 -8.30 3.29
CA VAL A 18 8.01 -9.39 2.34
C VAL A 18 6.59 -9.93 2.51
N ILE A 19 5.88 -10.08 1.41
CA ILE A 19 4.63 -10.84 1.34
C ILE A 19 4.82 -12.09 0.51
N VAL A 20 4.35 -13.22 1.04
CA VAL A 20 4.37 -14.52 0.37
C VAL A 20 2.93 -15.00 0.23
N VAL A 21 2.56 -15.47 -0.97
CA VAL A 21 1.20 -15.87 -1.34
C VAL A 21 1.22 -17.22 -2.05
N GLY A 22 0.13 -17.97 -1.94
CA GLY A 22 -0.09 -19.23 -2.65
C GLY A 22 -1.58 -19.54 -2.72
N ARG A 23 -2.03 -20.20 -3.79
CA ARG A 23 -3.46 -20.54 -3.95
C ARG A 23 -3.86 -21.73 -3.09
N THR A 24 -2.90 -22.61 -2.83
CA THR A 24 -3.04 -23.76 -1.94
C THR A 24 -2.01 -23.69 -0.83
N LYS A 25 -2.25 -24.46 0.25
CA LYS A 25 -1.28 -24.57 1.35
C LYS A 25 0.07 -25.11 0.86
N GLN A 26 0.05 -26.05 -0.08
CA GLN A 26 1.24 -26.67 -0.66
C GLN A 26 2.04 -25.64 -1.48
N GLU A 27 1.37 -24.86 -2.32
CA GLU A 27 2.02 -23.76 -3.06
C GLU A 27 2.62 -22.73 -2.11
N HIS A 28 1.88 -22.34 -1.07
CA HIS A 28 2.35 -21.35 -0.11
C HIS A 28 3.59 -21.84 0.66
N ILE A 29 3.61 -23.11 1.08
CA ILE A 29 4.78 -23.73 1.72
C ILE A 29 5.99 -23.74 0.77
N ALA A 30 5.78 -24.11 -0.50
CA ALA A 30 6.85 -24.11 -1.48
C ALA A 30 7.43 -22.71 -1.72
N SER A 31 6.57 -21.69 -1.80
CA SER A 31 7.00 -20.29 -1.91
C SER A 31 7.74 -19.81 -0.66
N LEU A 32 7.27 -20.16 0.54
CA LEU A 32 7.96 -19.83 1.79
C LEU A 32 9.35 -20.44 1.87
N ASP A 33 9.50 -21.72 1.52
CA ASP A 33 10.79 -22.41 1.50
C ASP A 33 11.77 -21.74 0.53
N ALA A 34 11.32 -21.41 -0.68
CA ALA A 34 12.13 -20.69 -1.66
C ALA A 34 12.59 -19.30 -1.15
N VAL A 35 11.68 -18.55 -0.50
CA VAL A 35 11.98 -17.24 0.09
C VAL A 35 12.99 -17.36 1.23
N PHE A 36 12.82 -18.31 2.15
CA PHE A 36 13.76 -18.49 3.27
C PHE A 36 15.14 -18.96 2.83
N ARG A 37 15.22 -19.84 1.82
CA ARG A 37 16.51 -20.21 1.21
C ARG A 37 17.22 -18.99 0.65
N ARG A 38 16.51 -18.15 -0.13
CA ARG A 38 17.06 -16.92 -0.70
C ARG A 38 17.53 -15.94 0.37
N ILE A 39 16.72 -15.73 1.41
CA ILE A 39 17.07 -14.89 2.55
C ILE A 39 18.39 -15.36 3.19
N LYS A 40 18.50 -16.67 3.43
CA LYS A 40 19.69 -17.29 4.02
C LYS A 40 20.92 -17.16 3.12
N GLU A 41 20.76 -17.42 1.83
CA GLU A 41 21.84 -17.30 0.82
C GLU A 41 22.43 -15.90 0.76
N LEU A 42 21.58 -14.88 0.91
CA LEU A 42 21.99 -13.47 0.89
C LEU A 42 22.46 -12.95 2.26
N GLY A 43 22.43 -13.79 3.31
CA GLY A 43 22.87 -13.41 4.65
C GLY A 43 21.88 -12.53 5.43
N PHE A 44 20.64 -12.37 4.93
CA PHE A 44 19.59 -11.64 5.65
C PHE A 44 18.99 -12.49 6.77
N HIS A 45 18.44 -11.81 7.77
CA HIS A 45 17.82 -12.44 8.94
C HIS A 45 16.38 -11.95 9.09
N VAL A 46 15.48 -12.87 9.43
CA VAL A 46 14.06 -12.56 9.65
C VAL A 46 13.77 -12.45 11.13
N LYS A 47 13.06 -11.41 11.54
CA LYS A 47 12.60 -11.26 12.92
C LYS A 47 11.29 -12.02 13.14
N LEU A 48 11.37 -13.22 13.69
CA LEU A 48 10.23 -14.15 13.83
C LEU A 48 9.00 -13.52 14.52
N GLU A 49 9.20 -12.71 15.56
CA GLU A 49 8.12 -11.99 16.26
C GLU A 49 7.32 -11.01 15.40
N LYS A 50 7.84 -10.59 14.24
CA LYS A 50 7.14 -9.73 13.28
C LYS A 50 6.51 -10.51 12.13
N CYS A 51 6.73 -11.83 12.06
CA CYS A 51 6.20 -12.66 11.00
C CYS A 51 4.80 -13.16 11.32
N ASN A 52 3.94 -13.17 10.30
CA ASN A 52 2.63 -13.78 10.36
C ASN A 52 2.53 -14.80 9.22
N PHE A 53 2.18 -16.05 9.53
CA PHE A 53 2.17 -17.16 8.58
C PHE A 53 0.77 -17.72 8.40
N PHE A 54 0.48 -18.26 7.21
CA PHE A 54 -0.80 -18.93 6.88
C PHE A 54 -2.04 -18.09 7.19
N MET A 55 -1.93 -16.78 7.05
CA MET A 55 -3.03 -15.86 7.30
C MET A 55 -3.96 -15.83 6.08
N PRO A 56 -5.29 -15.97 6.25
CA PRO A 56 -6.25 -15.83 5.15
C PRO A 56 -6.34 -14.38 4.67
N CYS A 57 -5.90 -13.43 5.50
CA CYS A 57 -5.96 -12.00 5.28
C CYS A 57 -4.76 -11.33 5.97
N VAL A 58 -4.07 -10.44 5.27
CA VAL A 58 -2.92 -9.69 5.80
C VAL A 58 -3.05 -8.20 5.59
N LYS A 59 -2.46 -7.43 6.49
CA LYS A 59 -2.29 -5.98 6.33
C LYS A 59 -0.91 -5.69 5.75
N TYR A 60 -0.87 -4.93 4.67
CA TYR A 60 0.37 -4.62 3.95
C TYR A 60 0.27 -3.20 3.35
N PHE A 61 1.15 -2.29 3.77
CA PHE A 61 1.19 -0.89 3.33
C PHE A 61 -0.17 -0.16 3.30
N GLY A 62 -0.95 -0.25 4.37
CA GLY A 62 -2.25 0.44 4.44
C GLY A 62 -3.35 -0.21 3.59
N PHE A 63 -3.07 -1.39 3.03
CA PHE A 63 -4.05 -2.24 2.38
C PHE A 63 -4.33 -3.50 3.21
N ILE A 64 -5.49 -4.07 2.95
CA ILE A 64 -5.86 -5.42 3.35
C ILE A 64 -5.84 -6.27 2.08
N ILE A 65 -5.17 -7.43 2.16
CA ILE A 65 -5.03 -8.38 1.06
C ILE A 65 -5.55 -9.73 1.52
N ASP A 66 -6.46 -10.32 0.76
CA ASP A 66 -7.03 -11.65 0.98
C ASP A 66 -7.46 -12.30 -0.35
N ALA A 67 -8.27 -13.36 -0.27
CA ALA A 67 -8.74 -14.12 -1.42
C ALA A 67 -9.58 -13.31 -2.41
N ASP A 68 -10.25 -12.24 -1.95
CA ASP A 68 -11.07 -11.37 -2.79
C ASP A 68 -10.23 -10.26 -3.48
N GLY A 69 -8.94 -10.19 -3.15
CA GLY A 69 -7.99 -9.26 -3.74
C GLY A 69 -7.48 -8.25 -2.72
N ARG A 70 -7.40 -6.97 -3.13
CA ARG A 70 -6.81 -5.89 -2.33
C ARG A 70 -7.84 -4.79 -2.10
N ARG A 71 -7.95 -4.32 -0.86
CA ARG A 71 -8.76 -3.15 -0.48
C ARG A 71 -7.98 -2.21 0.45
N ALA A 72 -8.40 -0.96 0.54
CA ALA A 72 -7.82 -0.02 1.52
C ALA A 72 -8.15 -0.47 2.95
N ASP A 73 -7.22 -0.28 3.90
CA ASP A 73 -7.48 -0.54 5.32
C ASP A 73 -8.53 0.47 5.82
N PRO A 74 -9.70 0.04 6.32
CA PRO A 74 -10.73 0.94 6.82
C PRO A 74 -10.22 1.93 7.87
N LYS A 75 -9.22 1.55 8.68
CA LYS A 75 -8.61 2.45 9.67
C LYS A 75 -7.86 3.61 9.01
N LYS A 76 -7.24 3.38 7.84
CA LYS A 76 -6.57 4.42 7.07
C LYS A 76 -7.57 5.34 6.38
N ILE A 77 -8.67 4.76 5.87
CA ILE A 77 -9.77 5.53 5.29
C ILE A 77 -10.44 6.42 6.34
N GLU A 78 -10.75 5.88 7.52
CA GLU A 78 -11.35 6.64 8.63
C GLU A 78 -10.44 7.80 9.07
N ALA A 79 -9.13 7.57 9.15
CA ALA A 79 -8.18 8.63 9.47
C ALA A 79 -8.20 9.77 8.42
N ILE A 80 -8.32 9.43 7.13
CA ILE A 80 -8.43 10.43 6.04
C ILE A 80 -9.75 11.21 6.16
N GLN A 81 -10.86 10.52 6.42
CA GLN A 81 -12.18 11.16 6.58
C GLN A 81 -12.25 12.13 7.75
N LYS A 82 -11.42 11.92 8.78
CA LYS A 82 -11.33 12.79 9.96
C LYS A 82 -10.36 13.97 9.80
N LEU A 83 -9.63 14.05 8.67
CA LEU A 83 -8.74 15.19 8.43
C LEU A 83 -9.57 16.47 8.33
N PRO A 84 -9.08 17.59 8.89
CA PRO A 84 -9.72 18.87 8.68
C PRO A 84 -9.65 19.25 7.20
N ALA A 85 -10.60 20.06 6.76
CA ALA A 85 -10.52 20.67 5.44
C ALA A 85 -9.21 21.47 5.32
N PRO A 86 -8.47 21.35 4.20
CA PRO A 86 -7.28 22.14 3.98
C PRO A 86 -7.63 23.62 4.00
N THR A 87 -6.72 24.43 4.54
CA THR A 87 -6.90 25.88 4.72
C THR A 87 -5.99 26.69 3.80
N ASP A 88 -5.08 26.02 3.10
CA ASP A 88 -4.13 26.62 2.19
C ASP A 88 -3.65 25.61 1.11
N VAL A 89 -2.86 26.12 0.17
CA VAL A 89 -2.28 25.33 -0.93
C VAL A 89 -1.38 24.19 -0.43
N SER A 90 -0.68 24.37 0.70
CA SER A 90 0.27 23.39 1.23
C SER A 90 -0.46 22.17 1.83
N THR A 91 -1.45 22.44 2.66
CA THR A 91 -2.34 21.44 3.26
C THR A 91 -3.17 20.73 2.19
N LEU A 92 -3.63 21.46 1.17
CA LEU A 92 -4.32 20.85 0.02
C LEU A 92 -3.40 19.91 -0.76
N ARG A 93 -2.16 20.29 -1.07
CA ARG A 93 -1.19 19.40 -1.72
C ARG A 93 -0.93 18.13 -0.91
N SER A 94 -0.79 18.28 0.40
CA SER A 94 -0.56 17.17 1.32
C SER A 94 -1.75 16.20 1.32
N PHE A 95 -2.97 16.73 1.41
CA PHE A 95 -4.20 15.95 1.30
C PHE A 95 -4.30 15.24 -0.06
N LEU A 96 -4.09 15.95 -1.17
CA LEU A 96 -4.15 15.38 -2.51
C LEU A 96 -3.11 14.28 -2.73
N GLY A 97 -1.90 14.42 -2.19
CA GLY A 97 -0.88 13.38 -2.22
C GLY A 97 -1.33 12.11 -1.48
N LEU A 98 -1.93 12.28 -0.30
CA LEU A 98 -2.44 11.18 0.51
C LEU A 98 -3.59 10.42 -0.20
N ILE A 99 -4.59 11.12 -0.73
CA ILE A 99 -5.72 10.46 -1.41
C ILE A 99 -5.29 9.81 -2.73
N SER A 100 -4.25 10.33 -3.39
CA SER A 100 -3.71 9.74 -4.61
C SER A 100 -3.17 8.33 -4.37
N TYR A 101 -2.68 8.03 -3.16
CA TYR A 101 -2.23 6.69 -2.76
C TYR A 101 -3.34 5.63 -2.87
N TYR A 102 -4.59 6.03 -2.63
CA TYR A 102 -5.77 5.18 -2.73
C TYR A 102 -6.56 5.39 -4.03
N GLY A 103 -6.07 6.24 -4.93
CA GLY A 103 -6.80 6.67 -6.13
C GLY A 103 -7.22 5.52 -7.06
N SER A 104 -6.49 4.40 -7.06
CA SER A 104 -6.88 3.20 -7.83
C SER A 104 -8.23 2.60 -7.44
N PHE A 105 -8.75 2.92 -6.25
CA PHE A 105 -10.05 2.46 -5.76
C PHE A 105 -11.19 3.45 -6.04
N VAL A 106 -10.88 4.64 -6.55
CA VAL A 106 -11.85 5.72 -6.81
C VAL A 106 -11.89 5.96 -8.31
N LYS A 107 -12.90 5.42 -8.99
CA LYS A 107 -12.98 5.46 -10.46
C LYS A 107 -13.11 6.90 -10.97
N GLU A 108 -13.81 7.74 -10.23
CA GLU A 108 -14.11 9.15 -10.51
C GLU A 108 -13.04 10.10 -9.94
N MET A 109 -11.89 9.59 -9.49
CA MET A 109 -10.86 10.37 -8.80
C MET A 109 -10.45 11.62 -9.58
N ARG A 110 -10.33 11.50 -10.91
CA ARG A 110 -9.96 12.62 -11.78
C ARG A 110 -10.98 13.77 -11.69
N ASP A 111 -12.25 13.45 -11.79
CA ASP A 111 -13.32 14.44 -11.84
C ASP A 111 -13.52 15.09 -10.47
N LEU A 112 -13.45 14.28 -9.40
CA LEU A 112 -13.51 14.77 -8.02
C LEU A 112 -12.30 15.66 -7.65
N ARG A 113 -11.12 15.34 -8.18
CA ARG A 113 -9.88 16.09 -7.92
C ARG A 113 -9.74 17.36 -8.76
N ALA A 114 -10.39 17.43 -9.91
CA ALA A 114 -10.29 18.56 -10.84
C ALA A 114 -10.50 19.95 -10.19
N PRO A 115 -11.56 20.21 -9.38
CA PRO A 115 -11.71 21.52 -8.72
C PRO A 115 -10.60 21.80 -7.70
N LEU A 116 -10.11 20.78 -7.00
CA LEU A 116 -9.02 20.91 -6.04
C LEU A 116 -7.69 21.25 -6.73
N ASP A 117 -7.43 20.67 -7.90
CA ASP A 117 -6.24 20.99 -8.69
C ASP A 117 -6.25 22.44 -9.22
N GLN A 118 -7.42 23.06 -9.41
CA GLN A 118 -7.51 24.46 -9.80
C GLN A 118 -6.95 25.38 -8.71
N LEU A 119 -7.19 25.06 -7.43
CA LEU A 119 -6.66 25.79 -6.28
C LEU A 119 -5.12 25.65 -6.14
N LEU A 120 -4.50 24.72 -6.87
CA LEU A 120 -3.04 24.53 -6.86
C LEU A 120 -2.30 25.31 -7.94
N ARG A 121 -3.02 25.96 -8.87
CA ARG A 121 -2.42 26.71 -9.98
C ARG A 121 -1.70 27.96 -9.48
N LYS A 122 -0.68 28.38 -10.23
CA LYS A 122 -0.01 29.65 -9.98
C LYS A 122 -1.04 30.79 -10.08
N ASP A 123 -0.98 31.72 -9.14
CA ASP A 123 -1.86 32.90 -9.05
C ASP A 123 -3.35 32.59 -8.81
N ALA A 124 -3.71 31.34 -8.45
CA ALA A 124 -5.06 31.01 -8.02
C ALA A 124 -5.37 31.64 -6.65
N HIS A 125 -6.47 32.38 -6.55
CA HIS A 125 -6.97 32.85 -5.27
C HIS A 125 -7.55 31.68 -4.48
N TRP A 126 -7.13 31.55 -3.22
CA TRP A 126 -7.67 30.54 -2.32
C TRP A 126 -9.14 30.86 -2.01
N SER A 127 -10.05 30.05 -2.54
CA SER A 127 -11.49 30.11 -2.26
C SER A 127 -11.97 28.69 -1.96
N TRP A 128 -12.19 28.41 -0.68
CA TRP A 128 -12.64 27.12 -0.19
C TRP A 128 -14.10 27.24 0.24
N THR A 129 -15.00 26.59 -0.50
CA THR A 129 -16.46 26.65 -0.31
C THR A 129 -17.09 25.30 -0.54
#